data_AF-A0A3Q2Q2C5-F1
#
_entry.id   AF-A0A3Q2Q2C5-F1
#
_cell.length_a   1.000
_cell.length_b   1.000
_cell.length_c   1.000
_cell.angle_alpha   90.00
_cell.angle_beta   90.00
_cell.angle_gamma   90.00
#
_symmetry.space_group_name_H-M   'P 1'
#
loop_
_entity.id
_entity.type
_entity.pdbx_description
1 polymer ?
#
loop_
_entity_poly.entity_id
_entity_poly.type
_entity_poly.pdbx_seq_one_letter_code
_entity_poly.pdbx_strand_id
1 'polypeptide(L)'
;VIVNDQDAVSRSKYKELKKRAPERVPVYQQSANQSDVWELLEGDKDDILIYDWCGHLTFHMVLPYTLLHNTHVENAISATYQGNICNCSQLISLSQTAINHAENQDMLKTSQPHLSQHHAHQKLRP
;
A
#
# COMPACT_ATOMS: atom_id res chain seq x y z
N VAL A 1 -0.29 -11.51 2.59
CA VAL A 1 -0.55 -11.90 1.19
C VAL A 1 0.23 -13.17 0.90
N ILE A 2 -0.23 -14.03 -0.02
CA ILE A 2 0.56 -15.16 -0.54
C ILE A 2 0.82 -14.91 -2.03
N VAL A 3 2.08 -14.99 -2.45
CA VAL A 3 2.47 -14.92 -3.85
C VAL A 3 3.01 -16.28 -4.25
N ASN A 4 2.30 -16.98 -5.13
CA ASN A 4 2.78 -18.25 -5.65
C ASN A 4 3.90 -18.01 -6.64
N ASP A 5 4.92 -18.85 -6.53
CA ASP A 5 6.11 -18.80 -7.35
C ASP A 5 5.80 -18.94 -8.86
N GLN A 6 6.68 -18.38 -9.68
CA GLN A 6 6.53 -18.33 -11.12
C GLN A 6 6.80 -19.67 -11.80
N ASP A 7 7.42 -20.68 -11.19
CA ASP A 7 7.76 -21.94 -11.85
C ASP A 7 6.53 -22.69 -12.37
N ALA A 8 6.73 -23.48 -13.44
CA ALA A 8 5.67 -24.29 -14.04
C ALA A 8 5.00 -25.23 -13.03
N VAL A 9 5.79 -25.84 -12.14
CA VAL A 9 5.29 -26.73 -11.08
C VAL A 9 4.45 -25.93 -10.07
N SER A 10 4.94 -24.78 -9.62
CA SER A 10 4.23 -23.87 -8.70
C SER A 10 2.90 -23.42 -9.30
N ARG A 11 2.90 -22.94 -10.55
CA ARG A 11 1.70 -22.53 -11.30
C ARG A 11 0.66 -23.64 -11.41
N SER A 12 1.09 -24.88 -11.67
CA SER A 12 0.18 -26.02 -11.75
C SER A 12 -0.57 -26.30 -10.44
N LYS A 13 0.01 -25.90 -9.30
CA LYS A 13 -0.54 -26.10 -7.94
C LYS A 13 -1.39 -24.93 -7.44
N TYR A 14 -1.56 -23.86 -8.22
CA TYR A 14 -2.28 -22.65 -7.80
C TYR A 14 -3.67 -22.92 -7.22
N LYS A 15 -4.45 -23.82 -7.84
CA LYS A 15 -5.81 -24.15 -7.39
C LYS A 15 -5.82 -24.74 -5.98
N GLU A 16 -4.89 -25.64 -5.70
CA GLU A 16 -4.76 -26.26 -4.38
C GLU A 16 -4.25 -25.26 -3.35
N LEU A 17 -3.28 -24.42 -3.71
CA LEU A 17 -2.79 -23.36 -2.84
C LEU A 17 -3.92 -22.40 -2.46
N LYS A 18 -4.69 -21.91 -3.44
CA LYS A 18 -5.82 -21.01 -3.22
C LYS A 18 -6.91 -21.64 -2.35
N LYS A 19 -7.18 -22.93 -2.53
CA LYS A 19 -8.16 -23.68 -1.72
C LYS A 19 -7.74 -23.81 -0.25
N ARG A 20 -6.43 -23.93 0.02
CA ARG A 20 -5.89 -24.12 1.38
C ARG A 20 -5.56 -22.81 2.09
N ALA A 21 -5.44 -21.71 1.35
CA ALA A 21 -5.16 -20.40 1.92
C ALA A 21 -6.31 -19.93 2.83
N PRO A 22 -6.01 -19.20 3.92
CA PRO A 22 -7.03 -18.57 4.74
C PRO A 22 -7.88 -17.60 3.91
N GLU A 23 -9.18 -17.52 4.21
CA GLU A 23 -10.16 -16.74 3.44
C GLU A 23 -9.77 -15.26 3.26
N ARG A 24 -9.17 -14.66 4.29
CA ARG A 24 -8.76 -13.23 4.29
C ARG A 24 -7.34 -12.99 3.77
N VAL A 25 -6.66 -14.02 3.27
CA VAL A 25 -5.30 -13.90 2.74
C VAL A 25 -5.35 -14.08 1.23
N PRO A 26 -5.21 -12.99 0.45
CA PRO A 26 -5.24 -13.09 -1.01
C PRO A 26 -4.05 -13.91 -1.51
N VAL A 27 -4.31 -14.73 -2.53
CA VAL A 27 -3.31 -15.57 -3.22
C VAL A 27 -3.14 -15.09 -4.66
N TYR A 28 -1.96 -14.57 -4.96
CA TYR A 28 -1.56 -14.15 -6.30
C TYR A 28 -0.72 -15.23 -6.98
N GLN A 29 -0.79 -15.30 -8.30
CA GLN A 29 0.02 -16.19 -9.11
C GLN A 29 0.95 -15.36 -9.99
N GLN A 30 2.25 -15.54 -9.87
CA GLN A 30 3.21 -14.96 -10.82
C GLN A 30 3.07 -15.63 -12.19
N SER A 31 3.12 -14.82 -13.25
CA SER A 31 3.19 -15.34 -14.63
C SER A 31 4.59 -15.83 -14.95
N ALA A 32 4.75 -16.66 -15.99
CA ALA A 32 6.04 -17.27 -16.35
C ALA A 32 7.16 -16.25 -16.70
N ASN A 33 6.78 -15.03 -17.11
CA ASN A 33 7.71 -14.00 -17.56
C ASN A 33 7.58 -12.73 -16.70
N GLN A 34 7.00 -12.83 -15.51
CA GLN A 34 6.92 -11.71 -14.58
C GLN A 34 8.29 -11.54 -13.90
N SER A 35 8.61 -10.33 -13.44
CA SER A 35 9.74 -10.16 -12.53
C SER A 35 9.53 -11.01 -11.28
N ASP A 36 10.55 -11.77 -10.89
CA ASP A 36 10.47 -12.66 -9.74
C ASP A 36 10.37 -11.85 -8.45
N VAL A 37 9.24 -11.95 -7.77
CA VAL A 37 9.00 -11.25 -6.51
C VAL A 37 10.01 -11.69 -5.44
N TRP A 38 10.46 -12.94 -5.43
CA TRP A 38 11.43 -13.41 -4.42
C TRP A 38 12.81 -12.79 -4.64
N GLU A 39 13.26 -12.72 -5.90
CA GLU A 39 14.52 -12.05 -6.26
C GLU A 39 14.47 -10.55 -5.97
N LEU A 40 13.34 -9.89 -6.31
CA LEU A 40 13.15 -8.46 -6.05
C LEU A 40 13.16 -8.10 -4.57
N LEU A 41 12.75 -9.03 -3.71
CA LEU A 41 12.73 -8.85 -2.25
C LEU A 41 13.99 -9.40 -1.58
N GLU A 42 14.97 -9.85 -2.37
CA GLU A 42 16.22 -10.45 -1.89
C GLU A 42 16.00 -11.61 -0.90
N GLY A 43 14.93 -12.39 -1.10
CA GLY A 43 14.58 -13.52 -0.26
C GLY A 43 14.98 -14.86 -0.89
N ASP A 44 15.52 -15.76 -0.06
CA ASP A 44 15.81 -17.13 -0.46
C ASP A 44 14.70 -18.11 -0.05
N LYS A 45 14.81 -19.35 -0.54
CA LYS A 45 13.94 -20.43 -0.09
C LYS A 45 14.08 -20.62 1.43
N ASP A 46 12.93 -20.78 2.09
CA ASP A 46 12.80 -20.98 3.54
C ASP A 46 13.07 -19.73 4.38
N ASP A 47 13.29 -18.56 3.75
CA ASP A 47 13.35 -17.27 4.44
C ASP A 47 11.96 -16.76 4.81
N ILE A 48 11.92 -15.90 5.84
CA ILE A 48 10.73 -15.14 6.22
C ILE A 48 11.10 -13.66 6.25
N LEU A 49 10.51 -12.92 5.31
CA LEU A 49 10.60 -11.47 5.22
C LEU A 49 9.36 -10.86 5.87
N ILE A 50 9.57 -10.01 6.88
CA ILE A 50 8.49 -9.36 7.63
C ILE A 50 8.56 -7.86 7.38
N TYR A 51 7.47 -7.31 6.84
CA TYR A 51 7.35 -5.89 6.56
C TYR A 51 6.36 -5.22 7.51
N ASP A 52 6.62 -3.96 7.86
CA ASP A 52 5.66 -3.14 8.60
C ASP A 52 4.55 -2.57 7.69
N TRP A 53 3.65 -1.79 8.29
CA TRP A 53 2.52 -1.17 7.57
C TRP A 53 2.94 -0.12 6.54
N CYS A 54 4.15 0.41 6.65
CA CYS A 54 4.73 1.36 5.70
C CYS A 54 5.50 0.67 4.57
N GLY A 55 5.62 -0.66 4.61
CA GLY A 55 6.37 -1.43 3.65
C GLY A 55 7.87 -1.46 3.91
N HIS A 56 8.34 -1.12 5.12
CA HIS A 56 9.74 -1.31 5.48
C HIS A 56 10.00 -2.76 5.89
N LEU A 57 11.10 -3.33 5.42
CA LEU A 57 11.58 -4.63 5.89
C LEU A 57 12.06 -4.48 7.34
N THR A 58 11.43 -5.22 8.24
CA THR A 58 11.72 -5.17 9.68
C THR A 58 12.50 -6.39 10.15
N PHE A 59 12.25 -7.55 9.54
CA PHE A 59 13.03 -8.76 9.76
C PHE A 59 13.25 -9.51 8.45
N HIS A 60 14.49 -9.91 8.22
CA HIS A 60 14.87 -10.95 7.26
C HIS A 60 15.36 -12.14 8.07
N MET A 61 14.53 -13.16 8.17
CA MET A 61 14.83 -14.35 8.97
C MET A 61 15.26 -15.47 8.02
N VAL A 62 16.40 -16.08 8.33
CA VAL A 62 16.94 -17.24 7.61
C VAL A 62 16.90 -18.47 8.53
N LEU A 63 17.10 -19.68 7.99
CA LEU A 63 17.24 -20.88 8.80
C LEU A 63 18.37 -20.72 9.84
N PRO A 64 18.20 -21.20 11.10
CA PRO A 64 17.09 -22.00 11.61
C PRO A 64 15.93 -21.17 12.22
N TYR A 65 15.99 -19.84 12.17
CA TYR A 65 14.99 -18.98 12.83
C TYR A 65 13.61 -19.03 12.17
N THR A 66 13.53 -19.52 10.94
CA THR A 66 12.28 -19.69 10.19
C THR A 66 11.55 -21.00 10.51
N LEU A 67 12.11 -21.86 11.37
CA LEU A 67 11.46 -23.09 11.81
C LEU A 67 10.23 -22.78 12.67
N LEU A 68 9.03 -23.01 12.10
CA LEU A 68 7.72 -22.65 12.70
C LEU A 68 7.34 -23.40 13.99
N HIS A 69 8.14 -24.39 14.41
CA HIS A 69 7.96 -25.01 15.73
C HIS A 69 8.57 -24.18 16.87
N ASN A 70 9.38 -23.17 16.55
CA ASN A 70 9.95 -22.21 17.49
C ASN A 70 9.16 -20.90 17.45
N THR A 71 9.36 -20.05 18.47
CA THR A 71 8.63 -18.78 18.63
C THR A 71 9.26 -17.60 17.90
N HIS A 72 10.37 -17.80 17.18
CA HIS A 72 11.11 -16.71 16.53
C HIS A 72 10.23 -15.91 15.56
N VAL A 73 9.51 -16.61 14.68
CA VAL A 73 8.64 -15.99 13.67
C VAL A 73 7.48 -15.26 14.33
N GLU A 74 6.83 -15.88 15.33
CA GLU A 74 5.73 -15.27 16.09
C GLU A 74 6.17 -14.00 16.81
N ASN A 75 7.35 -14.03 17.45
CA ASN A 75 7.90 -12.89 18.15
C ASN A 75 8.26 -11.75 17.19
N ALA A 76 8.85 -12.06 16.03
CA ALA A 76 9.21 -11.06 15.03
C ALA A 76 7.97 -10.40 14.41
N ILE A 77 6.91 -11.17 14.12
CA ILE A 77 5.62 -10.64 13.68
C ILE A 77 5.03 -9.73 14.77
N SER A 78 5.03 -10.18 16.02
CA SER A 78 4.48 -9.41 17.15
C SER A 78 5.22 -8.09 17.36
N ALA A 79 6.55 -8.12 17.31
CA ALA A 79 7.39 -6.93 17.42
C ALA A 79 7.13 -5.94 16.28
N THR A 80 7.00 -6.43 15.05
CA THR A 80 6.68 -5.61 13.87
C THR A 80 5.33 -4.93 14.01
N TYR A 81 4.32 -5.69 14.44
CA TYR A 81 2.95 -5.19 14.58
C TYR A 81 2.81 -4.16 15.73
N GLN A 82 3.51 -4.37 16.84
CA GLN A 82 3.39 -3.53 18.04
C GLN A 82 4.34 -2.33 18.06
N GLY A 83 5.47 -2.40 17.35
CA GLY A 83 6.59 -1.45 17.49
C GLY A 83 6.34 -0.04 16.96
N ASN A 84 5.22 0.23 16.26
CA ASN A 84 4.94 1.52 15.59
C ASN A 84 6.18 2.08 14.82
N ILE A 85 6.90 1.20 14.13
CA ILE A 85 8.26 1.44 13.61
C ILE A 85 8.28 2.64 12.65
N CYS A 86 7.25 2.77 11.83
CA CYS A 86 7.17 3.81 10.82
C CYS A 86 6.34 5.05 11.21
N ASN A 87 5.95 5.19 12.50
CA ASN A 87 5.17 6.30 13.05
C ASN A 87 3.99 6.74 12.14
N CYS A 88 3.31 5.75 11.58
CA CYS A 88 2.37 5.93 10.47
C CYS A 88 1.13 6.76 10.87
N SER A 89 0.84 6.81 12.17
CA SER A 89 -0.18 7.67 12.77
C SER A 89 0.02 9.16 12.41
N GLN A 90 1.27 9.59 12.28
CA GLN A 90 1.62 10.98 11.99
C GLN A 90 1.51 11.30 10.48
N LEU A 91 1.76 10.33 9.61
CA LEU A 91 1.57 10.46 8.16
C LEU A 91 0.08 10.63 7.77
N ILE A 92 -0.82 9.96 8.49
CA ILE A 92 -2.28 10.16 8.33
C ILE A 92 -2.67 11.60 8.74
N SER A 93 -2.11 12.10 9.85
CA SER A 93 -2.36 13.48 10.30
C SER A 93 -1.81 14.54 9.33
N LEU A 94 -0.62 14.32 8.77
CA LEU A 94 -0.02 15.24 7.79
C LEU A 94 -0.78 15.23 6.45
N SER A 95 -1.24 14.06 5.99
CA SER A 95 -2.05 13.97 4.77
C SER A 95 -3.42 14.64 4.93
N GLN A 96 -4.08 14.50 6.08
CA GLN A 96 -5.33 15.23 6.37
C GLN A 96 -5.12 16.74 6.49
N THR A 97 -4.01 17.17 7.09
CA THR A 97 -3.69 18.61 7.18
C THR A 97 -3.39 19.20 5.80
N ALA A 98 -2.70 18.45 4.93
CA ALA A 98 -2.41 18.87 3.55
C ALA A 98 -3.68 18.98 2.70
N ILE A 99 -4.63 18.05 2.84
CA ILE A 99 -5.94 18.11 2.16
C ILE A 99 -6.74 19.32 2.64
N ASN A 100 -6.82 19.54 3.96
CA ASN A 100 -7.53 20.69 4.53
C ASN A 100 -6.91 22.03 4.10
N HIS A 101 -5.60 22.09 3.87
CA HIS A 101 -4.93 23.29 3.36
C HIS A 101 -5.20 23.55 1.87
N ALA A 102 -5.31 22.49 1.06
CA ALA A 102 -5.65 22.60 -0.35
C ALA A 102 -7.11 23.07 -0.55
N GLU A 103 -8.04 22.59 0.27
CA GLU A 103 -9.45 23.02 0.24
C GLU A 103 -9.63 24.48 0.69
N ASN A 104 -8.86 24.94 1.69
CA ASN A 104 -8.92 26.33 2.17
C ASN A 104 -8.31 27.35 1.19
N GLN A 105 -7.43 26.95 0.26
CA GLN A 105 -6.89 27.85 -0.76
C GLN A 105 -7.82 28.03 -1.97
N ASP A 106 -8.75 27.11 -2.22
CA ASP A 106 -9.74 27.24 -3.30
C ASP A 106 -10.95 28.10 -2.86
N MET A 107 -11.23 28.15 -1.55
CA MET A 107 -12.34 28.95 -0.99
C MET A 107 -12.03 30.45 -0.80
N LEU A 108 -10.78 30.90 -1.01
CA LEU A 108 -10.38 32.32 -0.96
C LEU A 108 -10.23 32.93 -2.37
N LYS A 109 -11.05 32.52 -3.34
CA LYS A 109 -11.18 33.19 -4.65
C LYS A 109 -12.60 33.61 -5.02
N THR A 110 -13.60 33.36 -4.19
CA THR A 110 -15.02 33.61 -4.55
C THR A 110 -15.72 34.58 -3.59
N SER A 111 -15.08 35.69 -3.23
CA SER A 111 -15.75 36.75 -2.49
C SER A 111 -15.26 38.14 -2.90
N GLN A 112 -15.59 38.56 -4.13
CA GLN A 112 -15.68 39.97 -4.47
C GLN A 112 -17.08 40.25 -5.06
N PRO A 113 -17.86 41.20 -4.50
CA PRO A 113 -19.20 41.49 -4.98
C PRO A 113 -19.16 42.28 -6.29
N HIS A 114 -19.82 41.73 -7.31
CA HIS A 114 -20.02 42.36 -8.61
C HIS A 114 -20.98 43.55 -8.49
N LEU A 115 -20.44 44.77 -8.52
CA LEU A 115 -21.22 46.01 -8.57
C LEU A 115 -21.78 46.19 -9.98
N SER A 116 -23.07 45.90 -10.17
CA SER A 116 -23.79 46.10 -11.42
C SER A 116 -23.90 47.59 -11.78
N GLN A 117 -23.24 48.01 -12.86
CA GLN A 117 -23.53 49.27 -13.53
C GLN A 117 -24.32 49.00 -14.82
N HIS A 118 -25.57 49.44 -14.81
CA HIS A 118 -26.42 49.54 -15.98
C HIS A 118 -26.00 50.74 -16.83
N HIS A 119 -25.60 50.53 -18.08
CA HIS A 119 -25.66 51.59 -19.10
C HIS A 119 -26.29 51.06 -20.39
N ALA A 120 -27.37 51.74 -20.77
CA ALA A 120 -28.17 51.50 -21.96
C ALA A 120 -27.42 52.00 -23.21
N HIS A 121 -27.45 51.22 -24.29
CA HIS A 121 -27.08 51.71 -25.62
C HIS A 121 -28.28 51.67 -26.57
N GLN A 122 -28.62 52.86 -27.06
CA GLN A 122 -29.61 53.15 -28.09
C GLN A 122 -29.22 52.53 -29.43
N LYS A 123 -30.22 51.99 -30.13
CA LYS A 123 -30.17 51.67 -31.56
C LYS A 123 -30.27 52.97 -32.36
N LEU A 124 -29.37 53.18 -33.32
CA LEU A 124 -29.63 54.03 -34.48
C LEU A 124 -29.24 53.26 -35.75
N ARG A 125 -30.25 53.00 -36.58
CA ARG A 125 -30.11 52.69 -38.02
C ARG A 125 -29.90 54.02 -38.76
N PRO A 126 -29.22 54.02 -39.91
CA PRO A 126 -29.92 53.76 -41.18
C PRO A 126 -29.67 52.36 -41.74
#